data_AF-A0A0F9G3B6-F1
#
_entry.id   AF-A0A0F9G3B6-F1
#
_cell.length_a   1.000
_cell.length_b   1.000
_cell.length_c   1.000
_cell.angle_alpha   90.00
_cell.angle_beta   90.00
_cell.angle_gamma   90.00
#
_symmetry.space_group_name_H-M   'P 1'
#
loop_
_entity.id
_entity.type
_entity.pdbx_description
1 polymer ?
#
loop_
_entity_poly.entity_id
_entity_poly.type
_entity_poly.pdbx_seq_one_letter_code
_entity_poly.pdbx_strand_id
1 'polypeptide(L)' 'MKGLKPGTILSAGGFYFVVDSTDKKGGSYIKQTGARSVKEYKEMQQREKKSEVKSKKKKGEYDE' A
#
# COMPACT_ATOMS: atom_id res chain seq x y z
N MET A 1 -11.06 8.95 11.27
CA MET A 1 -11.09 8.73 9.81
C MET A 1 -12.33 7.93 9.48
N LYS A 2 -13.16 8.36 8.52
CA LYS A 2 -14.42 7.69 8.15
C LYS A 2 -14.32 6.79 6.90
N GLY A 3 -13.19 6.78 6.20
CA GLY A 3 -12.97 5.92 5.02
C GLY A 3 -12.25 4.61 5.35
N LEU A 4 -12.02 3.78 4.32
CA LEU A 4 -11.34 2.50 4.47
C LEU A 4 -9.88 2.71 4.91
N LYS A 5 -9.32 1.79 5.69
CA LYS A 5 -7.92 1.91 6.11
C LYS A 5 -7.00 1.66 4.90
N PRO A 6 -5.94 2.46 4.71
CA PRO A 6 -4.88 2.12 3.75
C PRO A 6 -4.38 0.68 3.97
N GLY A 7 -4.21 -0.07 2.88
CA GLY A 7 -3.89 -1.49 2.88
C GLY A 7 -5.10 -2.44 2.96
N THR A 8 -6.32 -1.92 3.07
CA THR A 8 -7.54 -2.74 2.98
C THR A 8 -7.64 -3.35 1.58
N ILE A 9 -7.88 -4.66 1.51
CA ILE A 9 -8.04 -5.40 0.26
C ILE A 9 -9.53 -5.58 -0.02
N LEU A 10 -9.97 -5.17 -1.20
CA LEU A 10 -11.32 -5.38 -1.72
C LEU A 10 -11.24 -6.38 -2.87
N SER A 11 -12.30 -7.18 -3.06
CA SER A 11 -12.41 -8.08 -4.20
C SER A 11 -13.75 -7.89 -4.91
N ALA A 12 -13.73 -7.89 -6.24
CA ALA A 12 -14.93 -7.86 -7.07
C ALA A 12 -14.67 -8.62 -8.37
N GLY A 13 -15.53 -9.59 -8.71
CA GLY A 13 -15.45 -10.31 -9.98
C GLY A 13 -14.12 -11.02 -10.26
N GLY A 14 -13.43 -11.50 -9.22
CA GLY A 14 -12.11 -12.14 -9.36
C GLY A 14 -10.92 -11.17 -9.44
N PHE A 15 -11.18 -9.86 -9.39
CA PHE A 15 -10.14 -8.83 -9.28
C PHE A 15 -9.91 -8.43 -7.83
N TYR A 16 -8.68 -8.07 -7.53
CA TYR A 16 -8.28 -7.53 -6.24
C TYR A 16 -7.92 -6.05 -6.39
N PHE A 17 -8.30 -5.29 -5.36
CA PHE A 17 -8.11 -3.86 -5.28
C PHE A 17 -7.57 -3.52 -3.91
N VAL A 18 -6.64 -2.58 -3.81
CA VAL A 18 -6.13 -2.16 -2.52
C VAL A 18 -6.29 -0.67 -2.33
N VAL A 19 -6.76 -0.31 -1.14
CA VAL A 19 -6.85 1.08 -0.70
C VAL A 19 -5.43 1.58 -0.47
N ASP A 20 -4.99 2.49 -1.32
CA ASP A 20 -3.66 3.10 -1.26
C ASP A 20 -3.61 4.19 -0.19
N SER A 21 -4.58 5.10 -0.25
CA SER A 21 -4.72 6.19 0.71
C SER A 21 -6.18 6.53 0.96
N THR A 22 -6.44 7.18 2.09
CA THR A 22 -7.77 7.68 2.45
C THR A 22 -7.63 9.11 2.94
N ASP A 23 -8.43 10.01 2.37
CA ASP A 23 -8.40 11.42 2.72
C ASP A 23 -9.08 11.70 4.08
N LYS A 24 -8.97 12.95 4.53
CA LYS A 24 -9.57 13.40 5.80
C LYS A 24 -11.10 13.45 5.76
N LYS A 25 -11.71 13.49 4.57
CA LYS A 25 -13.16 13.52 4.35
C LYS A 25 -13.76 12.11 4.27
N GLY A 26 -12.94 11.07 4.16
CA GLY A 26 -13.33 9.66 4.06
C GLY A 26 -13.32 9.08 2.65
N GLY A 27 -12.85 9.83 1.64
CA GLY A 27 -12.63 9.32 0.29
C GLY A 27 -11.45 8.35 0.26
N SER A 28 -11.66 7.15 -0.28
CA SER A 28 -10.63 6.12 -0.40
C SER A 28 -10.14 6.03 -1.84
N TYR A 29 -8.83 6.17 -2.04
CA TYR A 29 -8.17 6.02 -3.32
C TYR A 29 -7.67 4.59 -3.48
N ILE A 30 -8.02 3.98 -4.60
CA ILE A 30 -7.82 2.55 -4.84
C ILE A 30 -6.83 2.36 -5.98
N LYS A 31 -5.83 1.49 -5.77
CA LYS A 31 -4.91 1.05 -6.82
C LYS A 31 -5.31 -0.35 -7.26
N GLN A 32 -5.61 -0.52 -8.55
CA GLN A 32 -5.92 -1.81 -9.15
C GLN A 32 -4.64 -2.64 -9.26
N THR A 33 -4.63 -3.84 -8.68
CA THR A 33 -3.44 -4.71 -8.65
C THR A 33 -3.49 -5.82 -9.71
N GLY A 34 -4.49 -5.79 -10.59
CA GLY A 34 -4.72 -6.78 -11.64
C GLY A 34 -5.31 -8.09 -11.12
N ALA A 35 -5.43 -9.09 -11.98
CA ALA A 35 -5.89 -10.44 -11.63
C ALA A 35 -4.78 -11.29 -10.97
N ARG A 36 -3.96 -10.68 -10.11
CA ARG A 36 -2.87 -11.39 -9.41
C ARG A 36 -3.35 -11.94 -8.07
N SER A 37 -2.72 -13.03 -7.63
CA SER A 37 -3.08 -13.67 -6.38
C SER A 37 -2.77 -12.76 -5.18
N VAL A 38 -3.57 -12.86 -4.11
CA VAL A 38 -3.36 -12.11 -2.85
C VAL A 38 -1.93 -12.32 -2.29
N LYS A 39 -1.32 -13.48 -2.57
CA LYS A 39 0.04 -13.83 -2.15
C LYS A 39 1.09 -12.94 -2.82
N GLU A 40 1.04 -12.79 -4.15
CA GLU A 40 1.96 -11.92 -4.90
C GLU A 40 1.85 -10.47 -4.47
N TYR A 41 0.63 -10.02 -4.12
CA TYR A 41 0.43 -8.67 -3.61
C TYR A 41 1.08 -8.45 -2.22
N LYS A 42 0.94 -9.41 -1.29
CA LYS A 42 1.62 -9.34 0.02
C LYS A 42 3.13 -9.25 -0.12
N GLU A 43 3.71 -9.97 -1.09
CA GLU A 43 5.16 -9.91 -1.36
C GLU A 43 5.57 -8.54 -1.92
N MET A 44 4.76 -7.92 -2.79
CA MET A 44 5.03 -6.59 -3.33
C MET A 44 4.98 -5.50 -2.26
N GLN A 45 3.97 -5.53 -1.37
CA GLN A 45 3.88 -4.64 -0.19
C GLN A 45 5.11 -4.77 0.72
N GLN A 46 5.60 -5.99 0.95
CA GLN A 46 6.80 -6.19 1.76
C GLN A 46 8.06 -5.61 1.11
N ARG A 47 8.17 -5.69 -0.23
CA ARG A 47 9.27 -5.09 -0.98
C ARG A 47 9.23 -3.56 -0.92
N GLU A 48 8.06 -2.96 -1.11
CA GLU A 48 7.89 -1.50 -1.01
C GLU A 48 8.19 -1.01 0.41
N LYS A 49 7.70 -1.69 1.46
CA LYS A 49 8.05 -1.37 2.86
C LYS A 49 9.55 -1.53 3.15
N LYS A 50 10.20 -2.59 2.67
CA LYS A 50 11.65 -2.76 2.83
C LYS A 50 12.46 -1.67 2.11
N SER A 51 11.98 -1.22 0.95
CA SER A 51 12.61 -0.14 0.19
C SER A 51 12.48 1.20 0.92
N GLU A 52 11.29 1.52 1.44
CA GLU A 52 11.05 2.75 2.18
C GLU A 52 11.88 2.81 3.48
N VAL A 53 12.01 1.69 4.20
CA VAL A 53 12.85 1.59 5.40
C VAL A 53 14.33 1.82 5.07
N LYS A 54 14.84 1.28 3.96
CA LYS A 54 16.22 1.53 3.53
C LYS A 54 16.46 2.99 3.12
N SER A 55 15.50 3.62 2.44
CA SER A 55 15.62 5.03 2.06
C SER A 55 15.57 5.98 3.25
N LYS A 56 14.76 5.69 4.28
CA LYS A 56 14.77 6.47 5.54
C LYS A 56 16.06 6.30 6.32
N LYS A 57 16.63 5.09 6.35
CA LYS A 57 17.91 4.83 7.05
C LYS A 57 19.09 5.58 6.41
N LYS A 58 19.15 5.65 5.07
CA LYS A 58 20.19 6.42 4.36
C LYS A 58 20.13 7.94 4.58
N LYS A 59 18.96 8.50 4.92
CA LYS A 59 18.80 9.95 5.06
C LYS A 59 19.27 10.49 6.42
N GLY A 60 19.56 9.60 7.38
CA GLY A 60 20.10 9.96 8.69
C GLY A 60 21.60 9.71 8.86
N GLU A 61 22.32 9.34 7.81
CA GLU A 61 23.76 8.97 7.85
C GLU A 61 24.67 10.07 7.26
N TYR A 62 24.13 11.25 6.93
CA TYR A 62 24.86 12.37 6.32
C TYR A 62 24.78 13.68 7.14
N ASP A 63 24.28 13.63 8.38
CA ASP A 63 24.11 14.80 9.27
C ASP A 63 25.03 14.75 10.50
N GLU A 64 26.14 14.00 10.44
CA GLU A 64 27.20 14.03 11.47
C GLU A 64 28.53 14.51 10.89
#